data_AF-A0AAD6D7V2-F1
#
_entry.id   AF-A0AAD6D7V2-F1
#
_cell.length_a   1.000
_cell.length_b   1.000
_cell.length_c   1.000
_cell.angle_alpha   90.00
_cell.angle_beta   90.00
_cell.angle_gamma   90.00
#
_symmetry.space_group_name_H-M   'P 1'
#
loop_
_entity.id
_entity.type
_entity.pdbx_description
1 polymer ?
#
loop_
_entity_poly.entity_id
_entity_poly.type
_entity_poly.pdbx_seq_one_letter_code
_entity_poly.pdbx_strand_id
1 'polypeptide(L)'
;MGQSKVLLFANLTVNMGLFWEERPLGFRWSHKTPQYPDPFGPLYDTLGDRGLTAVNQSEFATGYQQTAFNIFAETSFVWPSYWSVDAFSGNNAKESWKYEYSVTPAYHGADLTAYFSVNTATPTEGIRHAFQKMLGSFIIKDSPVISIQDAKGGASDAIVPENTDGHILWPMWNSSLPIMMDLNTTGGSLSYRNVTEHLAYWLREDPGVVNHLRLANAYLWEGDGVNDVGFGGKSVRAYLSK
;
A
#
# COMPACT_ATOMS: atom_id res chain seq x y z
N MET A 1 -8.23 -2.34 31.92
CA MET A 1 -8.34 -1.46 30.73
C MET A 1 -7.70 -2.22 29.57
N GLY A 2 -8.46 -2.57 28.53
CA GLY A 2 -7.92 -3.30 27.37
C GLY A 2 -7.09 -2.40 26.48
N GLN A 3 -5.99 -2.90 25.93
CA GLN A 3 -5.22 -2.22 24.89
C GLN A 3 -6.01 -2.26 23.58
N SER A 4 -6.03 -1.17 22.81
CA SER A 4 -6.68 -1.15 21.50
C SER A 4 -5.61 -1.30 20.42
N LYS A 5 -5.63 -2.43 19.71
CA LYS A 5 -4.64 -2.73 18.66
C LYS A 5 -5.31 -2.88 17.32
N VAL A 6 -4.71 -2.33 16.28
CA VAL A 6 -5.29 -2.33 14.95
C VAL A 6 -4.25 -2.60 13.88
N LEU A 7 -4.45 -3.69 13.12
CA LEU A 7 -3.80 -3.91 11.84
C LEU A 7 -4.80 -3.48 10.77
N LEU A 8 -4.50 -2.40 10.04
CA LEU A 8 -5.45 -1.82 9.10
C LEU A 8 -5.20 -2.24 7.66
N PHE A 9 -6.32 -2.57 7.03
CA PHE A 9 -6.46 -3.01 5.66
C PHE A 9 -7.03 -1.85 4.85
N ALA A 10 -6.33 -1.42 3.79
CA ALA A 10 -6.95 -0.66 2.73
C ALA A 10 -6.20 -0.96 1.45
N ASN A 11 -6.88 -1.64 0.54
CA ASN A 11 -6.29 -2.13 -0.69
C ASN A 11 -7.03 -1.54 -1.88
N LEU A 12 -6.39 -0.56 -2.52
CA LEU A 12 -6.53 -0.22 -3.94
C LEU A 12 -5.32 0.66 -4.29
N THR A 13 -4.28 0.11 -4.93
CA THR A 13 -3.10 0.88 -5.37
C THR A 13 -3.45 1.67 -6.62
N VAL A 14 -4.17 2.78 -6.41
CA VAL A 14 -4.56 3.70 -7.48
C VAL A 14 -4.59 5.08 -6.79
N ASN A 15 -3.51 5.89 -6.85
CA ASN A 15 -3.43 7.18 -6.13
C ASN A 15 -3.44 8.40 -7.08
N MET A 16 -4.18 9.46 -6.72
CA MET A 16 -4.11 10.79 -7.33
C MET A 16 -3.75 11.84 -6.28
N GLY A 17 -2.74 12.67 -6.58
CA GLY A 17 -2.54 13.93 -5.88
C GLY A 17 -3.70 14.89 -6.15
N LEU A 18 -4.65 14.96 -5.22
CA LEU A 18 -5.71 15.97 -5.19
C LEU A 18 -5.32 17.13 -4.28
N PHE A 19 -5.09 18.29 -4.87
CA PHE A 19 -4.94 19.56 -4.17
C PHE A 19 -6.28 19.99 -3.57
N TRP A 20 -6.39 19.93 -2.25
CA TRP A 20 -7.35 20.73 -1.49
C TRP A 20 -6.56 21.79 -0.73
N GLU A 21 -6.86 23.07 -0.91
CA GLU A 21 -6.44 24.14 0.00
C GLU A 21 -7.70 24.88 0.43
N GLU A 22 -8.11 24.74 1.70
CA GLU A 22 -9.10 25.63 2.30
C GLU A 22 -8.43 26.95 2.63
N ARG A 23 -8.56 27.94 1.74
CA ARG A 23 -8.50 29.34 2.14
C ARG A 23 -9.92 29.91 2.15
N PRO A 24 -10.28 30.73 3.15
CA PRO A 24 -11.54 31.44 3.10
C PRO A 24 -11.47 32.41 1.92
N LEU A 25 -12.42 32.26 1.00
CA LEU A 25 -12.64 33.02 -0.24
C LEU A 25 -11.93 32.46 -1.50
N GLY A 26 -12.59 31.49 -2.15
CA GLY A 26 -12.44 31.24 -3.59
C GLY A 26 -12.04 29.81 -3.95
N PHE A 27 -12.97 29.05 -4.52
CA PHE A 27 -12.67 27.79 -5.21
C PHE A 27 -11.76 28.09 -6.42
N ARG A 28 -10.50 27.67 -6.36
CA ARG A 28 -9.57 27.76 -7.49
C ARG A 28 -8.89 26.42 -7.69
N TRP A 29 -9.22 25.77 -8.80
CA TRP A 29 -8.53 24.58 -9.28
C TRP A 29 -7.09 24.93 -9.64
N SER A 30 -6.13 24.61 -8.78
CA SER A 30 -4.71 24.69 -9.09
C SER A 30 -4.29 23.43 -9.84
N HIS A 31 -4.46 23.42 -11.17
CA HIS A 31 -3.83 22.43 -12.03
C HIS A 31 -2.33 22.78 -12.14
N LYS A 32 -1.44 22.06 -11.45
CA LYS A 32 -0.22 21.65 -12.15
C LYS A 32 -0.70 20.60 -13.14
N THR A 33 -0.99 21.01 -14.37
CA THR A 33 -1.38 20.07 -15.42
C THR A 33 -0.36 18.94 -15.46
N PRO A 34 -0.73 17.69 -15.15
CA PRO A 34 -0.01 16.60 -15.76
C PRO A 34 -0.11 16.86 -17.27
N GLN A 35 1.00 16.66 -17.98
CA GLN A 35 0.98 16.38 -19.42
C GLN A 35 -0.31 15.60 -19.72
N TYR A 36 -1.13 16.05 -20.70
CA TYR A 36 -2.41 15.40 -21.04
C TYR A 36 -2.30 13.88 -20.87
N PRO A 37 -3.10 13.27 -19.99
CA PRO A 37 -2.81 11.92 -19.56
C PRO A 37 -3.02 11.00 -20.78
N ASP A 38 -1.94 10.38 -21.24
CA ASP A 38 -1.89 9.64 -22.49
C ASP A 38 -2.76 8.39 -22.37
N PRO A 39 -3.90 8.29 -23.08
CA PRO A 39 -4.77 7.12 -23.00
C PRO A 39 -4.13 5.86 -23.61
N PHE A 40 -2.97 5.98 -24.26
CA PHE A 40 -2.23 4.88 -24.88
C PHE A 40 -0.87 4.61 -24.24
N GLY A 41 -0.62 5.16 -23.04
CA GLY A 41 0.61 4.90 -22.29
C GLY A 41 0.80 3.40 -21.95
N PRO A 42 2.05 2.95 -21.73
CA PRO A 42 2.35 1.55 -21.43
C PRO A 42 1.94 1.09 -20.03
N LEU A 43 0.99 0.18 -19.85
CA LEU A 43 0.61 -0.30 -18.51
C LEU A 43 1.80 -0.89 -17.73
N TYR A 44 1.96 -0.50 -16.45
CA TYR A 44 3.05 -0.98 -15.57
C TYR A 44 2.64 -1.00 -14.10
N ASP A 45 3.24 -1.91 -13.34
CA ASP A 45 3.29 -1.85 -11.88
C ASP A 45 4.31 -0.79 -11.42
N THR A 46 4.03 -0.15 -10.31
CA THR A 46 4.85 0.93 -9.76
C THR A 46 5.60 0.46 -8.52
N LEU A 47 6.73 1.10 -8.24
CA LEU A 47 7.46 0.89 -6.99
C LEU A 47 6.98 1.85 -5.89
N GLY A 48 6.11 2.80 -6.18
CA GLY A 48 5.53 3.73 -5.21
C GLY A 48 6.48 4.76 -4.58
N ASP A 49 7.75 4.47 -4.33
CA ASP A 49 8.69 5.40 -3.69
C ASP A 49 9.77 5.93 -4.64
N ARG A 50 9.83 5.43 -5.87
CA ARG A 50 10.80 5.82 -6.89
C ARG A 50 10.33 5.49 -8.30
N GLY A 51 10.88 6.22 -9.27
CA GLY A 51 10.58 5.97 -10.69
C GLY A 51 9.20 6.47 -11.08
N LEU A 52 8.52 5.68 -11.91
CA LEU A 52 7.16 5.98 -12.37
C LEU A 52 6.14 5.76 -11.25
N THR A 53 5.08 6.58 -11.23
CA THR A 53 4.04 6.55 -10.21
C THR A 53 2.66 6.29 -10.77
N ALA A 54 1.75 5.85 -9.90
CA ALA A 54 0.37 5.48 -10.20
C ALA A 54 -0.55 6.68 -10.47
N VAL A 55 -0.01 7.90 -10.51
CA VAL A 55 -0.78 9.15 -10.62
C VAL A 55 -1.50 9.26 -11.96
N ASN A 56 -0.83 8.89 -13.05
CA ASN A 56 -1.40 8.97 -14.41
C ASN A 56 -1.53 7.61 -15.09
N GLN A 57 -0.93 6.56 -14.50
CA GLN A 57 -0.84 5.25 -15.14
C GLN A 57 -0.63 4.12 -14.14
N SER A 58 -1.26 2.97 -14.34
CA SER A 58 -1.03 1.75 -13.57
C SER A 58 -0.99 0.52 -14.49
N GLU A 59 -0.99 -0.68 -13.91
CA GLU A 59 -1.14 -1.93 -14.65
C GLU A 59 -2.54 -2.12 -15.23
N PHE A 60 -3.53 -1.32 -14.82
CA PHE A 60 -4.93 -1.45 -15.24
C PHE A 60 -5.41 -0.36 -16.19
N ALA A 61 -4.92 0.86 -16.02
CA ALA A 61 -5.42 1.99 -16.78
C ALA A 61 -4.38 3.10 -16.97
N THR A 62 -4.64 3.92 -17.96
CA THR A 62 -3.96 5.18 -18.25
C THR A 62 -4.99 6.30 -18.34
N GLY A 63 -4.55 7.53 -18.58
CA GLY A 63 -5.48 8.59 -18.97
C GLY A 63 -6.47 8.96 -17.85
N TYR A 64 -7.66 9.40 -18.29
CA TYR A 64 -8.76 9.73 -17.39
C TYR A 64 -9.35 8.52 -16.66
N GLN A 65 -9.22 7.31 -17.20
CA GLN A 65 -9.68 6.10 -16.52
C GLN A 65 -8.86 5.85 -15.25
N GLN A 66 -7.53 5.99 -15.35
CA GLN A 66 -6.66 5.94 -14.18
C GLN A 66 -6.99 7.04 -13.17
N THR A 67 -7.20 8.27 -13.63
CA THR A 67 -7.64 9.39 -12.78
C THR A 67 -8.91 9.03 -12.00
N ALA A 68 -9.92 8.44 -12.66
CA ALA A 68 -11.16 8.04 -12.02
C ALA A 68 -10.96 6.93 -10.99
N PHE A 69 -10.14 5.91 -11.31
CA PHE A 69 -9.78 4.87 -10.35
C PHE A 69 -9.07 5.46 -9.13
N ASN A 70 -8.18 6.43 -9.35
CA ASN A 70 -7.41 7.03 -8.29
C ASN A 70 -8.31 7.82 -7.31
N ILE A 71 -9.22 8.65 -7.83
CA ILE A 71 -10.20 9.38 -7.01
C ILE A 71 -11.01 8.40 -6.17
N PHE A 72 -11.46 7.30 -6.78
CA PHE A 72 -12.25 6.29 -6.07
C PHE A 72 -11.44 5.60 -4.97
N ALA A 73 -10.18 5.23 -5.23
CA ALA A 73 -9.29 4.62 -4.24
C ALA A 73 -9.03 5.53 -3.04
N GLU A 74 -8.64 6.78 -3.31
CA GLU A 74 -8.27 7.75 -2.29
C GLU A 74 -9.44 8.05 -1.37
N THR A 75 -10.61 8.30 -1.96
CA THR A 75 -11.81 8.67 -1.20
C THR A 75 -12.45 7.50 -0.46
N SER A 76 -12.33 6.28 -0.97
CA SER A 76 -13.04 5.11 -0.41
C SER A 76 -12.18 4.26 0.52
N PHE A 77 -10.88 4.16 0.27
CA PHE A 77 -10.00 3.22 0.96
C PHE A 77 -8.77 3.90 1.56
N VAL A 78 -7.99 4.60 0.74
CA VAL A 78 -6.65 5.04 1.13
C VAL A 78 -6.71 6.12 2.21
N TRP A 79 -7.42 7.25 2.02
CA TRP A 79 -7.55 8.29 3.06
C TRP A 79 -8.25 7.82 4.34
N PRO A 80 -9.40 7.12 4.26
CA PRO A 80 -10.02 6.58 5.47
C PRO A 80 -9.10 5.65 6.27
N SER A 81 -8.19 4.92 5.60
CA SER A 81 -7.21 4.07 6.28
C SER A 81 -6.18 4.86 7.08
N TYR A 82 -5.74 6.03 6.58
CA TYR A 82 -4.83 6.92 7.31
C TYR A 82 -5.50 7.45 8.58
N TRP A 83 -6.74 7.92 8.47
CA TRP A 83 -7.50 8.38 9.64
C TRP A 83 -7.70 7.27 10.66
N SER A 84 -7.94 6.05 10.19
CA SER A 84 -8.09 4.90 11.07
C SER A 84 -6.79 4.59 11.79
N VAL A 85 -5.66 4.50 11.09
CA VAL A 85 -4.38 4.12 11.71
C VAL A 85 -3.89 5.21 12.67
N ASP A 86 -4.13 6.48 12.36
CA ASP A 86 -3.88 7.60 13.28
C ASP A 86 -4.76 7.52 14.54
N ALA A 87 -6.06 7.26 14.40
CA ALA A 87 -6.98 7.17 15.53
C ALA A 87 -6.63 6.02 16.51
N PHE A 88 -5.96 4.99 16.00
CA PHE A 88 -5.48 3.82 16.75
C PHE A 88 -3.97 3.86 17.04
N SER A 89 -3.35 5.04 17.01
CA SER A 89 -1.95 5.25 17.38
C SER A 89 -1.78 6.25 18.53
N GLY A 90 -0.69 6.13 19.29
CA GLY A 90 -0.23 7.14 20.26
C GLY A 90 -0.18 6.71 21.73
N ASN A 91 -0.02 7.68 22.62
CA ASN A 91 0.52 7.53 23.99
C ASN A 91 -0.34 6.75 25.01
N ASN A 92 -1.48 6.17 24.61
CA ASN A 92 -2.45 5.58 25.54
C ASN A 92 -2.76 4.10 25.22
N ALA A 93 -1.71 3.27 25.11
CA ALA A 93 -1.81 1.84 24.84
C ALA A 93 -2.55 1.48 23.53
N LYS A 94 -2.39 2.35 22.53
CA LYS A 94 -2.91 2.15 21.18
C LYS A 94 -1.75 1.85 20.25
N GLU A 95 -1.81 0.69 19.60
CA GLU A 95 -0.79 0.24 18.68
C GLU A 95 -1.45 -0.05 17.35
N SER A 96 -0.84 0.43 16.28
CA SER A 96 -1.33 0.10 14.96
C SER A 96 -0.21 -0.04 13.94
N TRP A 97 -0.53 -0.74 12.87
CA TRP A 97 0.37 -0.98 11.75
C TRP A 97 -0.41 -0.79 10.45
N LYS A 98 0.27 -0.23 9.45
CA LYS A 98 -0.25 -0.09 8.10
C LYS A 98 0.63 -0.88 7.14
N TYR A 99 -0.02 -1.51 6.17
CA TYR A 99 0.64 -2.08 5.00
C TYR A 99 0.01 -1.54 3.71
N GLU A 100 0.75 -1.65 2.62
CA GLU A 100 0.31 -1.55 1.24
C GLU A 100 0.53 -2.91 0.59
N TYR A 101 -0.45 -3.41 -0.18
CA TYR A 101 -0.31 -4.65 -0.93
C TYR A 101 -0.02 -4.32 -2.38
N SER A 102 1.19 -4.61 -2.84
CA SER A 102 1.65 -4.30 -4.20
C SER A 102 2.02 -5.54 -5.00
N VAL A 103 1.62 -6.73 -4.55
CA VAL A 103 1.76 -7.96 -5.36
C VAL A 103 0.83 -7.88 -6.57
N THR A 104 1.42 -7.90 -7.75
CA THR A 104 0.71 -7.93 -9.03
C THR A 104 -0.21 -9.15 -9.11
N PRO A 105 -1.51 -8.99 -9.40
CA PRO A 105 -2.22 -7.77 -9.78
C PRO A 105 -2.86 -7.12 -8.55
N ALA A 106 -2.50 -5.88 -8.23
CA ALA A 106 -2.82 -5.22 -6.95
C ALA A 106 -4.16 -4.46 -6.97
N TYR A 107 -5.22 -5.09 -7.49
CA TYR A 107 -6.58 -4.52 -7.45
C TYR A 107 -7.28 -4.79 -6.10
N HIS A 108 -8.42 -4.12 -5.88
CA HIS A 108 -9.20 -4.27 -4.65
C HIS A 108 -9.59 -5.73 -4.37
N GLY A 109 -9.15 -6.26 -3.22
CA GLY A 109 -9.42 -7.63 -2.78
C GLY A 109 -8.46 -8.68 -3.35
N ALA A 110 -7.46 -8.30 -4.14
CA ALA A 110 -6.44 -9.24 -4.64
C ALA A 110 -5.66 -9.91 -3.50
N ASP A 111 -5.50 -9.21 -2.37
CA ASP A 111 -4.86 -9.72 -1.15
C ASP A 111 -5.66 -10.83 -0.45
N LEU A 112 -6.96 -10.99 -0.73
CA LEU A 112 -7.79 -12.03 -0.11
C LEU A 112 -7.20 -13.42 -0.35
N THR A 113 -6.69 -13.69 -1.55
CA THR A 113 -6.08 -14.98 -1.88
C THR A 113 -4.73 -15.20 -1.20
N ALA A 114 -4.09 -14.13 -0.71
CA ALA A 114 -2.86 -14.22 0.05
C ALA A 114 -3.07 -14.79 1.46
N TYR A 115 -4.20 -14.48 2.11
CA TYR A 115 -4.50 -14.98 3.46
C TYR A 115 -5.66 -15.99 3.54
N PHE A 116 -6.62 -15.98 2.61
CA PHE A 116 -7.60 -17.05 2.39
C PHE A 116 -7.19 -17.95 1.22
N SER A 117 -6.19 -18.80 1.44
CA SER A 117 -5.45 -19.48 0.37
C SER A 117 -5.94 -20.89 0.00
N VAL A 118 -7.20 -21.24 0.27
CA VAL A 118 -7.69 -22.61 -0.03
C VAL A 118 -7.68 -22.84 -1.54
N ASN A 119 -6.86 -23.79 -1.99
CA ASN A 119 -6.70 -24.17 -3.40
C ASN A 119 -6.29 -23.03 -4.35
N THR A 120 -5.58 -22.01 -3.85
CA THR A 120 -5.07 -20.94 -4.72
C THR A 120 -3.66 -21.24 -5.24
N ALA A 121 -3.43 -20.95 -6.52
CA ALA A 121 -2.11 -20.95 -7.14
C ALA A 121 -1.41 -19.58 -6.99
N THR A 122 -2.18 -18.50 -6.82
CA THR A 122 -1.72 -17.11 -6.88
C THR A 122 -2.28 -16.31 -5.70
N PRO A 123 -1.46 -15.51 -4.99
CA PRO A 123 -0.04 -15.28 -5.23
C PRO A 123 0.81 -16.47 -4.77
N THR A 124 2.13 -16.42 -4.94
CA THR A 124 3.02 -17.56 -4.67
C THR A 124 3.01 -18.01 -3.21
N GLU A 125 3.39 -19.27 -2.96
CA GLU A 125 3.38 -19.84 -1.61
C GLU A 125 4.16 -19.00 -0.59
N GLY A 126 5.31 -18.44 -1.00
CA GLY A 126 6.16 -17.63 -0.12
C GLY A 126 5.45 -16.40 0.44
N ILE A 127 4.72 -15.64 -0.40
CA ILE A 127 4.02 -14.45 0.07
C ILE A 127 2.74 -14.80 0.83
N ARG A 128 2.06 -15.89 0.44
CA ARG A 128 0.92 -16.42 1.22
C ARG A 128 1.35 -16.79 2.64
N HIS A 129 2.45 -17.55 2.76
CA HIS A 129 3.01 -17.95 4.05
C HIS A 129 3.36 -16.73 4.89
N ALA A 130 4.10 -15.77 4.33
CA ALA A 130 4.49 -14.56 5.05
C ALA A 130 3.26 -13.77 5.54
N PHE A 131 2.28 -13.51 4.67
CA PHE A 131 1.09 -12.74 5.04
C PHE A 131 0.24 -13.47 6.08
N GLN A 132 0.00 -14.77 5.92
CA GLN A 132 -0.73 -15.57 6.92
C GLN A 132 -0.03 -15.57 8.28
N LYS A 133 1.31 -15.63 8.30
CA LYS A 133 2.10 -15.52 9.53
C LYS A 133 1.97 -14.13 10.16
N MET A 134 2.01 -13.06 9.38
CA MET A 134 1.82 -11.69 9.90
C MET A 134 0.43 -11.53 10.51
N LEU A 135 -0.61 -11.94 9.80
CA LEU A 135 -2.00 -11.86 10.27
C LEU A 135 -2.22 -12.73 11.51
N GLY A 136 -1.73 -13.97 11.48
CA GLY A 136 -1.81 -14.89 12.62
C GLY A 136 -1.06 -14.34 13.83
N SER A 137 0.15 -13.84 13.65
CA SER A 137 0.95 -13.23 14.72
C SER A 137 0.22 -12.03 15.32
N PHE A 138 -0.40 -11.18 14.51
CA PHE A 138 -1.20 -10.07 15.02
C PHE A 138 -2.35 -10.57 15.91
N ILE A 139 -3.06 -11.62 15.48
CA ILE A 139 -4.19 -12.19 16.22
C ILE A 139 -3.74 -12.83 17.56
N ILE A 140 -2.65 -13.58 17.57
CA ILE A 140 -2.25 -14.39 18.74
C ILE A 140 -1.20 -13.74 19.65
N LYS A 141 -0.46 -12.75 19.14
CA LYS A 141 0.66 -12.08 19.82
C LYS A 141 0.53 -10.57 19.81
N ASP A 142 -0.58 -10.02 19.33
CA ASP A 142 -0.82 -8.59 19.31
C ASP A 142 0.23 -7.79 18.49
N SER A 143 0.92 -8.44 17.55
CA SER A 143 1.95 -7.82 16.70
C SER A 143 2.08 -8.57 15.36
N PRO A 144 2.10 -7.87 14.22
CA PRO A 144 2.27 -8.50 12.90
C PRO A 144 3.73 -8.88 12.60
N VAL A 145 4.66 -8.57 13.51
CA VAL A 145 6.09 -8.86 13.36
C VAL A 145 6.34 -10.37 13.43
N ILE A 146 6.98 -10.90 12.38
CA ILE A 146 7.31 -12.32 12.22
C ILE A 146 8.83 -12.52 12.08
N SER A 147 9.27 -13.79 12.13
CA SER A 147 10.68 -14.12 11.90
C SER A 147 11.12 -13.75 10.47
N ILE A 148 12.40 -13.47 10.28
CA ILE A 148 12.98 -13.24 8.95
C ILE A 148 12.76 -14.47 8.05
N GLN A 149 12.88 -15.67 8.61
CA GLN A 149 12.67 -16.92 7.88
C GLN A 149 11.23 -17.03 7.35
N ASP A 150 10.23 -16.73 8.18
CA ASP A 150 8.83 -16.72 7.76
C ASP A 150 8.57 -15.63 6.71
N ALA A 151 9.13 -14.44 6.90
CA ALA A 151 8.95 -13.32 5.97
C ALA A 151 9.57 -13.58 4.59
N LYS A 152 10.68 -14.34 4.53
CA LYS A 152 11.31 -14.77 3.28
C LYS A 152 10.55 -15.89 2.57
N GLY A 153 9.59 -16.53 3.23
CA GLY A 153 8.79 -17.61 2.64
C GLY A 153 9.64 -18.79 2.14
N GLY A 154 10.79 -19.03 2.78
CA GLY A 154 11.73 -20.10 2.39
C GLY A 154 12.67 -19.80 1.23
N ALA A 155 12.63 -18.60 0.63
CA ALA A 155 13.51 -18.22 -0.48
C ALA A 155 14.75 -17.46 0.02
N SER A 156 15.95 -17.87 -0.39
CA SER A 156 17.22 -17.20 -0.04
C SER A 156 17.33 -15.80 -0.63
N ASP A 157 16.78 -15.61 -1.83
CA ASP A 157 16.91 -14.40 -2.62
C ASP A 157 15.80 -13.38 -2.31
N ALA A 158 14.91 -13.72 -1.37
CA ALA A 158 13.90 -12.80 -0.87
C ALA A 158 14.54 -11.66 -0.09
N ILE A 159 14.03 -10.45 -0.32
CA ILE A 159 14.45 -9.23 0.36
C ILE A 159 13.34 -8.85 1.34
N VAL A 160 13.69 -8.67 2.60
CA VAL A 160 12.76 -8.26 3.67
C VAL A 160 13.47 -7.25 4.57
N PRO A 161 12.74 -6.37 5.28
CA PRO A 161 13.37 -5.44 6.21
C PRO A 161 13.77 -6.24 7.47
N GLU A 162 15.07 -6.46 7.68
CA GLU A 162 15.58 -7.29 8.78
C GLU A 162 15.94 -6.45 10.01
N ASN A 163 15.62 -6.97 11.19
CA ASN A 163 16.09 -6.45 12.47
C ASN A 163 17.16 -7.38 13.08
N THR A 164 17.95 -6.87 14.01
CA THR A 164 19.06 -7.61 14.66
C THR A 164 18.62 -8.76 15.55
N ASP A 165 17.33 -8.83 15.91
CA ASP A 165 16.72 -9.84 16.79
C ASP A 165 16.15 -11.06 16.04
N GLY A 166 16.44 -11.19 14.73
CA GLY A 166 15.97 -12.30 13.90
C GLY A 166 14.53 -12.15 13.39
N HIS A 167 13.91 -10.99 13.61
CA HIS A 167 12.56 -10.66 13.12
C HIS A 167 12.60 -9.59 12.04
N ILE A 168 11.50 -9.41 11.33
CA ILE A 168 11.37 -8.29 10.42
C ILE A 168 11.24 -6.97 11.19
N LEU A 169 11.86 -5.91 10.65
CA LEU A 169 11.60 -4.56 11.08
C LEU A 169 10.25 -4.12 10.50
N TRP A 170 9.23 -4.03 11.35
CA TRP A 170 7.95 -3.42 11.03
C TRP A 170 7.52 -2.51 12.19
N PRO A 171 7.91 -1.23 12.16
CA PRO A 171 7.61 -0.33 13.25
C PRO A 171 6.10 -0.11 13.36
N MET A 172 5.64 0.14 14.60
CA MET A 172 4.30 0.66 14.82
C MET A 172 4.13 2.00 14.11
N TRP A 173 2.91 2.26 13.66
CA TRP A 173 2.53 3.50 13.03
C TRP A 173 2.77 4.69 13.96
N ASN A 174 3.32 5.75 13.37
CA ASN A 174 3.52 7.03 14.02
C ASN A 174 3.27 8.13 12.99
N SER A 175 2.30 9.01 13.23
CA SER A 175 1.97 10.07 12.26
C SER A 175 3.11 11.06 12.00
N SER A 176 4.09 11.15 12.92
CA SER A 176 5.33 11.94 12.74
C SER A 176 6.40 11.20 11.93
N LEU A 177 6.33 9.87 11.86
CA LEU A 177 7.20 9.02 11.05
C LEU A 177 6.35 7.86 10.46
N PRO A 178 5.54 8.15 9.43
CA PRO A 178 4.45 7.28 8.98
C PRO A 178 5.00 6.15 8.09
N ILE A 179 5.58 5.15 8.73
CA ILE A 179 6.13 3.99 8.03
C ILE A 179 5.04 2.93 7.85
N MET A 180 4.95 2.41 6.63
CA MET A 180 4.12 1.25 6.29
C MET A 180 4.99 0.13 5.71
N MET A 181 4.48 -1.10 5.79
CA MET A 181 5.06 -2.26 5.09
C MET A 181 4.52 -2.31 3.66
N ASP A 182 5.39 -2.32 2.66
CA ASP A 182 5.04 -2.73 1.30
C ASP A 182 5.17 -4.25 1.18
N LEU A 183 4.05 -4.92 0.92
CA LEU A 183 3.97 -6.34 0.62
C LEU A 183 4.03 -6.54 -0.88
N ASN A 184 5.22 -6.89 -1.40
CA ASN A 184 5.45 -7.08 -2.82
C ASN A 184 6.25 -8.38 -3.10
N THR A 185 6.35 -8.74 -4.38
CA THR A 185 7.18 -9.83 -4.91
C THR A 185 8.04 -9.36 -6.07
N THR A 186 9.12 -10.06 -6.35
CA THR A 186 10.01 -9.80 -7.49
C THR A 186 10.47 -11.12 -8.12
N GLY A 187 11.19 -11.06 -9.24
CA GLY A 187 11.67 -12.23 -9.96
C GLY A 187 10.59 -12.89 -10.82
N GLY A 188 10.81 -14.15 -11.18
CA GLY A 188 9.94 -14.92 -12.09
C GLY A 188 9.78 -14.29 -13.47
N SER A 189 8.65 -14.55 -14.11
CA SER A 189 8.26 -13.98 -15.40
C SER A 189 6.90 -13.28 -15.32
N LEU A 190 6.63 -12.37 -16.26
CA LEU A 190 5.33 -11.71 -16.38
C LEU A 190 4.47 -12.43 -17.42
N SER A 191 3.27 -12.83 -16.99
CA SER A 191 2.28 -13.53 -17.80
C SER A 191 1.05 -12.66 -17.97
N TYR A 192 0.69 -12.31 -19.20
CA TYR A 192 -0.50 -11.50 -19.47
C TYR A 192 -1.77 -12.33 -19.24
N ARG A 193 -2.75 -11.75 -18.57
CA ARG A 193 -4.07 -12.35 -18.30
C ARG A 193 -5.14 -11.43 -18.87
N ASN A 194 -5.94 -11.98 -19.78
CA ASN A 194 -7.14 -11.33 -20.28
C ASN A 194 -8.34 -12.07 -19.67
N VAL A 195 -8.91 -11.52 -18.59
CA VAL A 195 -9.98 -12.16 -17.82
C VAL A 195 -11.33 -11.83 -18.43
N THR A 196 -11.56 -10.57 -18.77
CA THR A 196 -12.76 -10.06 -19.44
C THR A 196 -12.40 -8.96 -20.42
N GLU A 197 -13.36 -8.51 -21.22
CA GLU A 197 -13.21 -7.34 -22.11
C GLU A 197 -12.78 -6.04 -21.41
N HIS A 198 -12.96 -5.96 -20.09
CA HIS A 198 -12.66 -4.77 -19.28
C HIS A 198 -11.68 -5.07 -18.14
N LEU A 199 -11.14 -6.29 -18.06
CA LEU A 199 -10.21 -6.70 -17.02
C LEU A 199 -9.09 -7.53 -17.64
N ALA A 200 -7.94 -6.90 -17.78
CA ALA A 200 -6.69 -7.56 -18.11
C ALA A 200 -5.55 -6.98 -17.27
N TYR A 201 -4.57 -7.81 -16.97
CA TYR A 201 -3.43 -7.45 -16.13
C TYR A 201 -2.24 -8.36 -16.40
N TRP A 202 -1.07 -7.95 -15.95
CA TRP A 202 0.09 -8.81 -15.90
C TRP A 202 0.09 -9.58 -14.59
N LEU A 203 0.62 -10.79 -14.61
CA LEU A 203 0.76 -11.60 -13.41
C LEU A 203 2.20 -12.07 -13.29
N ARG A 204 2.78 -11.91 -12.11
CA ARG A 204 4.13 -12.40 -11.83
C ARG A 204 4.06 -13.87 -11.42
N GLU A 205 4.60 -14.75 -12.25
CA GLU A 205 4.53 -16.21 -12.08
C GLU A 205 5.89 -16.86 -12.36
N ASP A 206 5.89 -18.20 -12.42
CA ASP A 206 7.05 -19.07 -12.66
C ASP A 206 8.03 -19.23 -11.48
N PRO A 207 8.92 -20.24 -11.52
CA PRO A 207 9.99 -20.37 -10.54
C PRO A 207 10.84 -19.09 -10.45
N GLY A 208 11.20 -18.72 -9.22
CA GLY A 208 12.02 -17.53 -8.96
C GLY A 208 11.23 -16.28 -8.54
N VAL A 209 9.90 -16.35 -8.46
CA VAL A 209 9.15 -15.31 -7.73
C VAL A 209 9.42 -15.44 -6.24
N VAL A 210 9.93 -14.35 -5.64
CA VAL A 210 10.30 -14.28 -4.22
C VAL A 210 9.73 -13.03 -3.58
N ASN A 211 9.60 -13.05 -2.25
CA ASN A 211 9.11 -11.91 -1.49
C ASN A 211 10.10 -10.73 -1.61
N HIS A 212 9.54 -9.54 -1.80
CA HIS A 212 10.27 -8.27 -1.77
C HIS A 212 9.52 -7.33 -0.85
N LEU A 213 9.69 -7.55 0.45
CA LEU A 213 9.07 -6.74 1.48
C LEU A 213 9.98 -5.58 1.82
N ARG A 214 9.42 -4.40 2.03
CA ARG A 214 10.19 -3.23 2.44
C ARG A 214 9.35 -2.27 3.25
N LEU A 215 10.05 -1.36 3.92
CA LEU A 215 9.43 -0.23 4.58
C LEU A 215 9.35 0.95 3.64
N ALA A 216 8.20 1.60 3.61
CA ALA A 216 7.96 2.80 2.82
C ALA A 216 7.42 3.92 3.70
N ASN A 217 7.77 5.16 3.34
CA ASN A 217 7.11 6.33 3.92
C ASN A 217 5.75 6.49 3.25
N ALA A 218 4.69 6.24 4.02
CA ALA A 218 3.33 6.25 3.53
C ALA A 218 2.86 7.65 3.07
N TYR A 219 3.50 8.72 3.56
CA TYR A 219 3.18 10.09 3.11
C TYR A 219 3.95 10.49 1.86
N LEU A 220 4.86 9.66 1.34
CA LEU A 220 5.58 9.91 0.09
C LEU A 220 5.20 8.92 -1.02
N TRP A 221 4.36 7.93 -0.70
CA TRP A 221 3.97 6.85 -1.59
C TRP A 221 3.17 7.37 -2.79
N GLU A 222 3.60 6.97 -3.99
CA GLU A 222 3.07 7.32 -5.31
C GLU A 222 3.15 8.81 -5.71
N GLY A 223 3.99 9.61 -5.04
CA GLY A 223 4.41 10.90 -5.60
C GLY A 223 4.27 12.16 -4.76
N ASP A 224 4.23 12.08 -3.43
CA ASP A 224 4.10 13.28 -2.58
C ASP A 224 5.48 13.86 -2.15
N GLY A 225 6.47 13.80 -3.04
CA GLY A 225 7.83 14.30 -2.78
C GLY A 225 7.91 15.83 -2.67
N VAL A 226 8.18 16.33 -1.47
CA VAL A 226 8.92 17.57 -1.12
C VAL A 226 8.97 18.60 -2.27
N ASN A 227 7.89 19.39 -2.42
CA ASN A 227 7.84 20.76 -3.00
C ASN A 227 6.41 21.26 -3.31
N ASP A 228 5.35 20.56 -2.91
CA ASP A 228 4.01 21.17 -2.86
C ASP A 228 3.68 21.72 -1.48
N VAL A 229 3.48 23.03 -1.46
CA VAL A 229 3.02 23.79 -0.31
C VAL A 229 1.57 23.41 0.00
N GLY A 230 1.35 22.62 1.06
CA GLY A 230 0.07 22.40 1.74
C GLY A 230 -0.44 20.96 1.62
N PHE A 231 -0.70 20.17 2.66
CA PHE A 231 -0.81 20.43 4.10
C PHE A 231 0.33 19.77 4.87
N GLY A 232 0.97 20.53 5.76
CA GLY A 232 1.90 19.96 6.74
C GLY A 232 1.19 18.95 7.63
N GLY A 233 1.64 17.68 7.54
CA GLY A 233 1.26 16.59 8.42
C GLY A 233 -0.17 16.10 8.22
N LYS A 234 -0.35 14.82 7.87
CA LYS A 234 -1.64 14.15 8.09
C LYS A 234 -1.85 13.99 9.61
N SER A 235 -2.18 15.10 10.26
CA SER A 235 -2.57 15.24 11.66
C SER A 235 -3.55 16.41 11.71
N VAL A 236 -4.81 16.15 11.36
CA VAL A 236 -5.87 17.09 11.69
C VAL A 236 -6.12 16.96 13.19
N ARG A 237 -5.61 17.92 13.97
CA ARG A 237 -6.14 18.15 15.32
C ARG A 237 -7.61 18.51 15.15
N ALA A 238 -8.49 17.60 15.56
CA ALA A 238 -9.89 17.93 15.80
C ALA A 238 -9.95 19.01 16.87
N TYR A 239 -10.13 20.27 16.46
CA TYR A 239 -10.55 21.32 17.37
C TYR A 239 -12.05 21.16 17.60
N LEU A 240 -12.40 20.32 18.58
CA LEU A 240 -13.66 20.47 19.30
C LEU A 240 -13.35 21.32 20.54
N SER A 241 -13.50 22.64 20.43
CA SER A 241 -13.78 23.48 21.59
C SER A 241 -15.25 23.85 21.57
N LYS A 242 -15.86 23.68 22.74
CA LYS A 242 -17.26 23.91 23.13
C LYS A 242 -17.97 25.08 22.45
#